data_AF-A0A9X0L4T3-F1
#
_entry.id   AF-A0A9X0L4T3-F1
#
_cell.length_a   1.000
_cell.length_b   1.000
_cell.length_c   1.000
_cell.angle_alpha   90.00
_cell.angle_beta   90.00
_cell.angle_gamma   90.00
#
_symmetry.space_group_name_H-M   'P 1'
#
loop_
_entity.id
_entity.type
_entity.pdbx_description
1 polymer ?
#
loop_
_entity_poly.entity_id
_entity_poly.type
_entity_poly.pdbx_seq_one_letter_code
_entity_poly.pdbx_strand_id
1 'polypeptide(L)'
;MSAYHNGEGTATLRPAASLTAGYRIGQLRSWLSTELTYQVRNNLEQGTRPSLTVPVFLRTGLGGARFHVLIGGGFTRTLKRPPAPTQFREVKRQDTFVLLGLESDYLHQERRTAALGTYLYYGLTPAVNEYSYSPGGSRYSAQQLRHIGLNVTISPYWYR
;
A
#
# COMPACT_ATOMS: atom_id res chain seq x y z
N MET A 1 17.28 -9.38 -32.98
CA MET A 1 17.09 -10.48 -32.01
C MET A 1 16.61 -9.88 -30.70
N SER A 2 15.35 -10.13 -30.38
CA SER A 2 14.68 -9.67 -29.15
C SER A 2 15.01 -10.63 -28.03
N ALA A 3 15.78 -10.18 -27.05
CA ALA A 3 15.97 -10.87 -25.78
C ALA A 3 15.76 -9.81 -24.71
N TYR A 4 14.67 -9.95 -23.95
CA TYR A 4 14.40 -9.52 -22.57
C TYR A 4 12.88 -9.41 -22.38
N HIS A 5 12.20 -10.51 -22.71
CA HIS A 5 11.02 -10.95 -21.98
C HIS A 5 11.58 -11.58 -20.69
N ASN A 6 11.20 -11.09 -19.51
CA ASN A 6 11.13 -11.81 -18.22
C ASN A 6 11.07 -10.83 -17.03
N GLY A 7 9.92 -10.73 -16.36
CA GLY A 7 9.86 -10.22 -14.98
C GLY A 7 8.68 -9.32 -14.62
N GLU A 8 7.97 -8.76 -15.59
CA GLU A 8 6.80 -7.91 -15.35
C GLU A 8 5.56 -8.76 -15.05
N GLY A 9 5.40 -9.24 -13.82
CA GLY A 9 4.13 -9.87 -13.42
C GLY A 9 4.13 -10.85 -12.27
N THR A 10 5.24 -11.07 -11.57
CA THR A 10 5.22 -11.96 -10.40
C THR A 10 4.48 -11.29 -9.24
N ALA A 11 3.28 -11.78 -8.96
CA ALA A 11 2.55 -11.48 -7.73
C ALA A 11 3.40 -11.91 -6.52
N THR A 12 4.08 -10.96 -5.88
CA THR A 12 4.90 -11.25 -4.71
C THR A 12 4.08 -11.05 -3.43
N LEU A 13 3.77 -12.13 -2.72
CA LEU A 13 3.27 -12.06 -1.35
C LEU A 13 4.39 -11.60 -0.42
N ARG A 14 4.13 -10.61 0.44
CA ARG A 14 5.16 -10.06 1.34
C ARG A 14 4.60 -9.79 2.72
N PRO A 15 5.30 -10.20 3.79
CA PRO A 15 4.92 -9.81 5.14
C PRO A 15 5.10 -8.29 5.28
N ALA A 16 4.09 -7.67 5.87
CA ALA A 16 4.09 -6.26 6.23
C ALA A 16 3.66 -6.13 7.69
N ALA A 17 4.23 -5.17 8.38
CA ALA A 17 3.75 -4.77 9.69
C ALA A 17 2.88 -3.53 9.52
N SER A 18 1.71 -3.50 10.15
CA SER A 18 0.83 -2.34 10.10
C SER A 18 0.32 -1.91 11.47
N LEU A 19 0.11 -0.61 11.61
CA LEU A 19 -0.56 0.01 12.75
C LEU A 19 -1.75 0.80 12.23
N THR A 20 -2.95 0.49 12.71
CA THR A 20 -4.18 1.20 12.32
C THR A 20 -4.69 2.03 13.48
N ALA A 21 -5.08 3.26 13.20
CA ALA A 21 -5.79 4.13 14.14
C ALA A 21 -7.05 4.67 13.47
N GLY A 22 -8.12 4.86 14.24
CA GLY A 22 -9.36 5.38 13.69
C GLY A 22 -10.22 6.11 14.71
N TYR A 23 -11.06 7.00 14.20
CA TYR A 23 -12.00 7.79 14.96
C TYR A 23 -13.42 7.54 14.45
N ARG A 24 -14.37 7.32 15.36
CA ARG A 24 -15.77 7.09 15.01
C ARG A 24 -16.50 8.42 14.77
N ILE A 25 -17.02 8.59 13.57
CA ILE A 25 -17.97 9.65 13.22
C ILE A 25 -19.39 9.12 13.50
N GLY A 26 -19.95 9.51 14.64
CA GLY A 26 -21.23 9.00 15.13
C GLY A 26 -22.40 9.21 14.17
N GLN A 27 -22.48 10.40 13.57
CA GLN A 27 -23.58 10.81 12.66
C GLN A 27 -23.63 9.95 11.39
N LEU A 28 -22.45 9.63 10.84
CA LEU A 28 -22.32 8.83 9.62
C LEU A 28 -22.20 7.33 9.90
N ARG A 29 -22.22 6.95 11.19
CA ARG A 29 -21.92 5.59 11.67
C ARG A 29 -20.68 5.02 10.98
N SER A 30 -19.65 5.84 10.79
CA SER A 30 -18.47 5.47 10.01
C SER A 30 -17.22 5.74 10.82
N TRP A 31 -16.12 5.14 10.43
CA TRP A 31 -14.81 5.34 11.03
C TRP A 31 -13.90 6.04 10.03
N LEU A 32 -13.34 7.17 10.42
CA LEU A 32 -12.22 7.76 9.71
C LEU A 32 -10.95 7.15 10.26
N SER A 33 -10.24 6.41 9.41
CA SER A 33 -9.09 5.62 9.82
C SER A 33 -7.86 5.93 8.97
N THR A 34 -6.71 5.67 9.55
CA THR A 34 -5.41 5.70 8.89
C THR A 34 -4.63 4.45 9.26
N GLU A 35 -3.86 3.94 8.31
CA GLU A 35 -2.94 2.82 8.54
C GLU A 35 -1.51 3.29 8.27
N LEU A 36 -0.57 2.78 9.04
CA LEU A 36 0.86 2.91 8.78
C LEU A 36 1.42 1.53 8.48
N THR A 37 1.65 1.22 7.21
CA THR A 37 2.18 -0.08 6.78
C THR A 37 3.66 0.04 6.45
N TYR A 38 4.51 -0.69 7.16
CA TYR A 38 5.91 -0.86 6.83
C TYR A 38 6.11 -2.17 6.09
N GLN A 39 6.67 -2.09 4.87
CA GLN A 39 6.93 -3.24 4.03
C GLN A 39 8.37 -3.24 3.55
N VAL A 40 8.98 -4.41 3.51
CA VAL A 40 10.33 -4.62 3.02
C VAL A 40 10.28 -5.37 1.70
N ARG A 41 10.65 -4.69 0.60
CA ARG A 41 10.76 -5.33 -0.71
C ARG A 41 12.18 -5.87 -0.88
N ASN A 42 12.33 -7.19 -0.76
CA ASN A 42 13.53 -7.86 -1.24
C ASN A 42 13.37 -8.09 -2.74
N ASN A 43 14.26 -7.49 -3.51
CA ASN A 43 14.41 -7.83 -4.91
C ASN A 43 15.82 -8.42 -5.05
N LEU A 44 15.91 -9.62 -5.62
CA LEU A 44 17.14 -10.41 -5.68
C LEU A 44 18.31 -9.63 -6.32
N GLU A 45 18.01 -8.69 -7.21
CA GLU A 45 18.99 -7.83 -7.88
C GLU A 45 19.11 -6.41 -7.28
N GLN A 46 18.17 -6.01 -6.43
CA GLN A 46 17.98 -4.60 -6.04
C GLN A 46 18.29 -4.29 -4.58
N GLY A 47 18.61 -5.31 -3.80
CA GLY A 47 18.75 -5.23 -2.36
C GLY A 47 17.41 -4.95 -1.65
N THR A 48 17.48 -4.83 -0.33
CA THR A 48 16.34 -4.57 0.54
C THR A 48 15.87 -3.12 0.40
N ARG A 49 14.60 -2.93 0.00
CA ARG A 49 13.96 -1.62 -0.15
C ARG A 49 12.80 -1.47 0.83
N PRO A 50 13.03 -0.82 1.99
CA PRO A 50 11.95 -0.50 2.91
C PRO A 50 11.07 0.60 2.33
N SER A 51 9.76 0.47 2.50
CA SER A 51 8.79 1.49 2.12
C SER A 51 7.69 1.60 3.17
N LEU A 52 7.11 2.79 3.22
CA LEU A 52 6.04 3.17 4.13
C LEU A 52 4.81 3.50 3.30
N THR A 53 3.69 2.85 3.59
CA THR A 53 2.40 3.12 2.96
C THR A 53 1.47 3.73 4.00
N VAL A 54 0.85 4.85 3.66
CA VAL A 54 -0.03 5.61 4.57
C VAL A 54 -1.36 5.90 3.87
N PRO A 55 -2.34 4.98 3.94
CA PRO A 55 -3.70 5.25 3.51
C PRO A 55 -4.48 6.00 4.59
N VAL A 56 -5.33 6.92 4.14
CA VAL A 56 -6.43 7.48 4.92
C VAL A 56 -7.73 7.02 4.27
N PHE A 57 -8.64 6.46 5.05
CA PHE A 57 -9.86 5.87 4.51
C PHE A 57 -11.05 6.01 5.45
N LEU A 58 -12.22 6.09 4.85
CA LEU A 58 -13.50 5.97 5.52
C LEU A 58 -13.90 4.50 5.50
N ARG A 59 -14.06 3.91 6.67
CA ARG A 59 -14.64 2.57 6.87
C ARG A 59 -16.12 2.75 7.23
N THR A 60 -17.01 2.27 6.38
CA THR A 60 -18.45 2.37 6.61
C THR A 60 -18.85 1.44 7.76
N GLY A 61 -19.63 1.93 8.71
CA GLY A 61 -20.22 1.12 9.79
C GLY A 61 -21.72 1.03 9.61
N LEU A 62 -22.16 0.29 8.60
CA LEU A 62 -23.58 -0.01 8.48
C LEU A 62 -24.00 -0.83 9.72
N GLY A 63 -24.96 -0.31 10.48
CA GLY A 63 -25.28 -0.80 11.83
C GLY A 63 -25.52 -2.31 11.89
N GLY A 64 -24.90 -2.98 12.86
CA GLY A 64 -25.00 -4.44 13.06
C GLY A 64 -24.42 -5.30 11.94
N ALA A 65 -24.02 -4.72 10.80
CA ALA A 65 -23.44 -5.46 9.70
C ALA A 65 -22.02 -5.88 10.05
N ARG A 66 -21.71 -7.15 9.78
CA ARG A 66 -20.35 -7.68 9.91
C ARG A 66 -19.43 -7.15 8.81
N PHE A 67 -20.00 -6.64 7.71
CA PHE A 67 -19.25 -6.19 6.54
C PHE A 67 -19.13 -4.67 6.48
N HIS A 68 -17.94 -4.20 6.12
CA HIS A 68 -17.58 -2.80 6.06
C HIS A 68 -16.90 -2.51 4.72
N VAL A 69 -17.30 -1.42 4.08
CA VAL A 69 -16.66 -0.93 2.86
C VAL A 69 -15.68 0.16 3.24
N LEU A 70 -14.48 0.11 2.65
CA LEU A 70 -13.41 1.07 2.88
C LEU A 70 -13.20 1.86 1.60
N ILE A 71 -13.22 3.18 1.69
CA ILE A 71 -12.92 4.05 0.55
C ILE A 71 -11.95 5.12 1.03
N GLY A 72 -10.87 5.30 0.28
CA GLY A 72 -9.86 6.27 0.66
C GLY A 72 -8.77 6.44 -0.37
N GLY A 73 -7.63 6.90 0.11
CA GLY A 73 -6.44 7.07 -0.69
C GLY A 73 -5.25 7.40 0.18
N GLY A 74 -4.09 7.49 -0.42
CA GLY A 74 -2.88 7.74 0.33
C GLY A 74 -1.66 7.75 -0.54
N PHE A 75 -0.53 7.57 0.12
CA PHE A 75 0.77 7.57 -0.53
C PHE A 75 1.65 6.43 -0.05
N THR A 76 2.58 6.02 -0.90
CA THR A 76 3.65 5.10 -0.53
C THR A 76 4.99 5.78 -0.79
N ARG A 77 5.88 5.74 0.20
CA ARG A 77 7.21 6.33 0.11
C ARG A 77 8.28 5.29 0.36
N THR A 78 9.28 5.23 -0.53
CA THR A 78 10.47 4.41 -0.29
C THR A 78 11.40 5.13 0.68
N LEU A 79 11.84 4.45 1.75
CA LEU A 79 12.62 5.05 2.84
C LEU A 79 14.12 5.08 2.56
N LYS A 80 14.63 4.14 1.74
CA LYS A 80 16.04 4.09 1.35
C LYS A 80 16.20 4.66 -0.05
N ARG A 81 17.09 5.64 -0.23
CA ARG A 81 17.58 6.01 -1.57
C ARG A 81 18.24 4.78 -2.18
N PRO A 82 17.94 4.41 -3.43
CA PRO A 82 18.66 3.32 -4.07
C PRO A 82 20.17 3.60 -3.95
N PRO A 83 21.01 2.61 -3.57
CA PRO A 83 22.46 2.80 -3.63
C PRO A 83 22.80 3.26 -5.05
N ALA A 84 23.68 4.26 -5.19
CA ALA A 84 24.10 4.76 -6.49
C ALA A 84 24.62 3.58 -7.31
N PRO A 85 23.86 3.08 -8.31
CA PRO A 85 24.38 2.06 -9.18
C PRO A 85 25.23 2.78 -10.22
N THR A 86 26.40 2.26 -10.52
CA THR A 86 27.22 2.71 -11.66
C THR A 86 26.57 2.37 -13.02
N GLN A 87 25.31 1.92 -13.04
CA GLN A 87 24.59 1.43 -14.21
C GLN A 87 23.12 1.85 -14.22
N PHE A 88 22.57 1.99 -15.43
CA PHE A 88 21.18 2.33 -15.73
C PHE A 88 20.20 1.39 -14.98
N ARG A 89 19.17 1.96 -14.33
CA ARG A 89 18.18 1.15 -13.62
C ARG A 89 16.79 1.75 -13.70
N GLU A 90 15.81 0.92 -14.02
CA GLU A 90 14.39 1.25 -13.93
C GLU A 90 13.88 1.07 -12.49
N VAL A 91 13.26 2.10 -11.91
CA VAL A 91 12.65 2.03 -10.57
C VAL A 91 11.21 2.52 -10.62
N LYS A 92 10.25 1.61 -10.75
CA LYS A 92 8.82 1.93 -10.74
C LYS A 92 8.35 2.35 -9.32
N ARG A 93 7.78 3.55 -9.19
CA ARG A 93 7.26 4.09 -7.92
C ARG A 93 5.73 4.21 -7.93
N GLN A 94 5.12 3.96 -6.78
CA GLN A 94 3.71 4.26 -6.50
C GLN A 94 3.70 5.35 -5.44
N ASP A 95 3.63 6.61 -5.86
CA ASP A 95 3.71 7.72 -4.91
C ASP A 95 2.32 8.01 -4.33
N THR A 96 1.25 7.91 -5.12
CA THR A 96 -0.13 8.08 -4.64
C THR A 96 -1.08 7.03 -5.18
N PHE A 97 -2.14 6.75 -4.41
CA PHE A 97 -3.15 5.75 -4.77
C PHE A 97 -4.53 6.11 -4.25
N VAL A 98 -5.55 5.52 -4.88
CA VAL A 98 -6.88 5.34 -4.27
C VAL A 98 -6.98 3.94 -3.66
N LEU A 99 -7.79 3.83 -2.62
CA LEU A 99 -8.04 2.61 -1.89
C LEU A 99 -9.53 2.27 -1.94
N LEU A 100 -9.81 1.01 -2.26
CA LEU A 100 -11.11 0.39 -2.07
C LEU A 100 -10.89 -0.88 -1.24
N GLY A 101 -11.68 -1.10 -0.20
CA GLY A 101 -11.55 -2.30 0.62
C GLY A 101 -12.87 -2.84 1.11
N LEU A 102 -12.82 -4.10 1.51
CA LEU A 102 -13.90 -4.79 2.19
C LEU A 102 -13.34 -5.45 3.45
N GLU A 103 -14.02 -5.25 4.59
CA GLU A 103 -13.69 -5.90 5.85
C GLU A 103 -14.89 -6.66 6.39
N SER A 104 -14.62 -7.75 7.10
CA SER A 104 -15.59 -8.51 7.87
C SER A 104 -15.16 -8.65 9.32
N ASP A 105 -15.98 -8.19 10.27
CA ASP A 105 -15.84 -8.43 11.70
C ASP A 105 -16.11 -9.92 11.99
N TYR A 106 -15.04 -10.69 12.19
CA TYR A 106 -15.08 -12.14 12.38
C TYR A 106 -15.47 -12.50 13.83
N LEU A 107 -14.93 -11.79 14.81
CA LEU A 107 -15.22 -11.97 16.25
C LEU A 107 -15.59 -10.62 16.86
N HIS A 108 -16.80 -10.48 17.41
CA HIS A 108 -17.21 -9.28 18.15
C HIS A 108 -17.43 -9.63 19.62
N GLN A 109 -16.52 -9.18 20.49
CA GLN A 109 -16.70 -9.17 21.94
C GLN A 109 -16.80 -7.70 22.38
N GLU A 110 -17.54 -7.41 23.45
CA GLU A 110 -18.01 -6.06 23.86
C GLU A 110 -17.03 -4.89 23.69
N ARG A 111 -15.69 -5.12 23.73
CA ARG A 111 -14.65 -4.09 23.53
C ARG A 111 -13.54 -4.47 22.53
N ARG A 112 -13.61 -5.66 21.93
CA ARG A 112 -12.55 -6.22 21.07
C ARG A 112 -13.16 -6.90 19.86
N THR A 113 -12.66 -6.57 18.67
CA THR A 113 -13.03 -7.30 17.45
C THR A 113 -11.80 -7.68 16.65
N ALA A 114 -11.90 -8.74 15.86
CA ALA A 114 -10.92 -9.06 14.83
C ALA A 114 -11.63 -9.00 13.48
N ALA A 115 -11.13 -8.18 12.57
CA ALA A 115 -11.65 -8.10 11.21
C ALA A 115 -10.70 -8.77 10.22
N LEU A 116 -11.27 -9.48 9.24
CA LEU A 116 -10.56 -9.91 8.05
C LEU A 116 -10.85 -8.92 6.93
N GLY A 117 -9.81 -8.36 6.33
CA GLY A 117 -9.92 -7.32 5.31
C GLY A 117 -9.24 -7.70 3.99
N THR A 118 -9.74 -7.14 2.90
CA THR A 118 -9.08 -7.14 1.60
C THR A 118 -9.08 -5.73 1.04
N TYR A 119 -7.90 -5.16 0.81
CA TYR A 119 -7.73 -3.78 0.35
C TYR A 119 -7.07 -3.76 -1.03
N LEU A 120 -7.70 -3.08 -1.97
CA LEU A 120 -7.22 -2.82 -3.30
C LEU A 120 -6.65 -1.40 -3.36
N TYR A 121 -5.39 -1.30 -3.76
CA TYR A 121 -4.68 -0.05 -3.98
C TYR A 121 -4.51 0.15 -5.48
N TYR A 122 -5.01 1.26 -6.00
CA TYR A 122 -4.85 1.62 -7.40
C TYR A 122 -4.03 2.91 -7.51
N GLY A 123 -2.84 2.80 -8.11
CA GLY A 123 -1.90 3.90 -8.27
C GLY A 123 -2.43 4.98 -9.20
N LEU A 124 -2.48 6.21 -8.70
CA LEU A 124 -2.85 7.39 -9.50
C LEU A 124 -1.64 7.98 -10.24
N THR A 125 -0.47 7.92 -9.60
CA THR A 125 0.79 8.30 -10.24
C THR A 125 1.23 7.21 -11.21
N PRO A 126 1.58 7.56 -12.46
CA PRO A 126 2.16 6.61 -13.39
C PRO A 126 3.45 6.04 -12.79
N ALA A 127 3.76 4.79 -13.15
CA ALA A 127 5.06 4.22 -12.84
C ALA A 127 6.16 5.09 -13.47
N VAL A 128 6.85 5.85 -12.63
CA VAL A 128 8.00 6.65 -13.07
C VAL A 128 9.23 5.77 -13.03
N ASN A 129 10.03 5.80 -14.09
CA ASN A 129 11.37 5.26 -14.18
C ASN A 129 12.34 6.35 -13.77
N GLU A 130 13.02 6.17 -12.63
CA GLU A 130 14.06 7.10 -12.19
C GLU A 130 15.45 6.62 -12.64
N TYR A 131 16.22 7.51 -13.26
CA TYR A 131 17.59 7.28 -13.72
C TYR A 131 18.53 8.14 -12.90
N SER A 132 19.24 7.58 -11.92
CA SER A 132 20.24 8.35 -11.16
C SER A 132 21.61 8.30 -11.84
N TYR A 133 22.25 9.43 -12.03
CA TYR A 133 23.62 9.57 -12.54
C TYR A 133 24.55 10.16 -11.47
N SER A 134 25.78 9.65 -11.41
CA SER A 134 26.88 10.31 -10.70
C SER A 134 27.38 11.51 -11.55
N PRO A 135 27.65 12.70 -10.99
CA PRO A 135 27.74 13.05 -9.58
C PRO A 135 26.49 13.82 -9.08
N GLY A 136 25.28 13.25 -9.19
CA GLY A 136 24.12 13.71 -8.40
C GLY A 136 22.88 14.15 -9.17
N GLY A 137 22.67 13.72 -10.41
CA GLY A 137 21.43 14.02 -11.13
C GLY A 137 20.47 12.82 -11.16
N SER A 138 19.16 13.09 -11.31
CA SER A 138 18.16 12.08 -11.62
C SER A 138 17.38 12.48 -12.88
N ARG A 139 17.19 11.57 -13.84
CA ARG A 139 16.17 11.68 -14.90
C ARG A 139 14.92 10.96 -14.44
N TYR A 140 13.77 11.44 -14.87
CA TYR A 140 12.50 10.75 -14.70
C TYR A 140 11.92 10.46 -16.08
N SER A 141 11.48 9.23 -16.33
CA SER A 141 10.66 8.87 -17.50
C SER A 141 9.41 8.19 -17.01
N ALA A 142 8.23 8.75 -17.24
CA ALA A 142 6.99 8.10 -16.87
C ALA A 142 6.57 7.09 -17.95
N GLN A 143 6.31 5.85 -17.57
CA GLN A 143 5.51 4.94 -18.38
C GLN A 143 4.06 5.06 -17.91
N GLN A 144 3.07 5.01 -18.82
CA GLN A 144 1.65 5.14 -18.47
C GLN A 144 1.07 3.94 -17.67
N LEU A 145 1.91 2.98 -17.27
CA LEU A 145 1.49 1.84 -16.46
C LEU A 145 1.15 2.28 -15.03
N ARG A 146 0.02 1.79 -14.51
CA ARG A 146 -0.44 2.06 -13.14
C ARG A 146 -0.26 0.81 -12.28
N HIS A 147 0.09 1.03 -11.01
CA HIS A 147 0.27 -0.07 -10.05
C HIS A 147 -1.07 -0.50 -9.47
N ILE A 148 -1.28 -1.81 -9.37
CA ILE A 148 -2.38 -2.42 -8.61
C ILE A 148 -1.75 -3.24 -7.49
N GLY A 149 -2.18 -2.99 -6.26
CA GLY A 149 -1.79 -3.74 -5.08
C GLY A 149 -3.01 -4.36 -4.40
N LEU A 150 -2.89 -5.59 -3.94
CA LEU A 150 -3.92 -6.27 -3.16
C LEU A 150 -3.31 -6.67 -1.81
N ASN A 151 -3.90 -6.19 -0.72
CA ASN A 151 -3.54 -6.60 0.63
C ASN A 151 -4.66 -7.42 1.23
N VAL A 152 -4.31 -8.52 1.89
CA VAL A 152 -5.20 -9.28 2.78
C VAL A 152 -4.75 -9.00 4.20
N THR A 153 -5.65 -8.53 5.05
CA THR A 153 -5.33 -8.03 6.40
C THR A 153 -6.12 -8.79 7.46
N ILE A 154 -5.50 -9.00 8.61
CA ILE A 154 -6.18 -9.44 9.83
C ILE A 154 -5.93 -8.34 10.87
N SER A 155 -6.99 -7.62 11.23
CA SER A 155 -6.91 -6.39 12.02
C SER A 155 -7.63 -6.60 13.36
N PRO A 156 -6.89 -6.71 14.48
CA PRO A 156 -7.50 -6.61 15.80
C PRO A 156 -7.83 -5.13 16.11
N TYR A 157 -9.06 -4.88 16.55
CA TYR A 157 -9.52 -3.58 17.02
C TYR A 157 -9.87 -3.64 18.50
N TRP A 158 -9.52 -2.56 19.20
CA TRP A 158 -9.92 -2.30 20.56
C TRP A 158 -10.75 -1.02 20.57
N TYR A 159 -12.01 -1.13 20.99
CA TYR A 159 -12.89 0.03 21.12
C TYR A 159 -12.79 0.55 22.56
N ARG A 160 -12.68 1.87 22.70
CA ARG A 160 -12.82 2.57 23.99
C ARG A 160 -14.23 3.10 24.15
#